data_AF-A0A1J4JX73-F1
#
_entry.id   AF-A0A1J4JX73-F1
#
_cell.length_a   1.000
_cell.length_b   1.000
_cell.length_c   1.000
_cell.angle_alpha   90.00
_cell.angle_beta   90.00
_cell.angle_gamma   90.00
#
_symmetry.space_group_name_H-M   'P 1'
#
loop_
_entity.id
_entity.type
_entity.pdbx_description
1 polymer ?
#
loop_
_entity_poly.entity_id
_entity_poly.type
_entity_poly.pdbx_seq_one_letter_code
_entity_poly.pdbx_strand_id
1 'polypeptide(L)'
;MYINSIEQKLFIEILYNQMSFITELIYSIDDRQDSRAAPIPIPRKPILPRLDVRQIPTTALMRPRRNSQRNPNPSSRSSITRFNDAIQQIKSGRSLTRFSSTGDTPFLKTYIIQLKIISNYGEPNKLSISELDILDEHSRQIEILKVKFDPPDNLSNTAPTELLVNSDIIKTENKPEWSTNFAKLGFSILLYVQCVNSPCYLRIWNGRDKNDSNVKDVMVTVGDVIVSRTTISKDFGQVIRLSKKELPTAQLSEIDNMYDKRIVNPALIDKFGELSYEMVKEISFTLLENFDNSSYYCLNGIDLFDFNGEVVSTEEFIKTATVKNVELVSTVHRLFRPNKNTKDISEMFICKNTSGNKPEIVIEFYKPCTISMIRIWNGNSDEYDNGVSRIQITVNQNNSIWRRKIKKSKGKVPGMKEFVTKIWLTDVPSLRKKIQTQARKYW
;
A
#
# COMPACT_ATOMS: atom_id res chain seq x y z
N MET A 1 -38.34 33.60 30.95
CA MET A 1 -37.24 32.86 30.29
C MET A 1 -36.21 33.88 29.84
N TYR A 2 -35.17 34.08 30.65
CA TYR A 2 -34.07 34.98 30.33
C TYR A 2 -33.12 34.24 29.37
N ILE A 3 -33.04 34.70 28.12
CA ILE A 3 -31.97 34.32 27.20
C ILE A 3 -30.68 34.94 27.74
N ASN A 4 -29.64 34.12 27.83
CA ASN A 4 -28.37 34.45 28.48
C ASN A 4 -27.72 35.67 27.81
N SER A 5 -27.38 36.68 28.63
CA SER A 5 -26.70 37.93 28.23
C SER A 5 -25.35 37.71 27.49
N ILE A 6 -24.80 36.50 27.54
CA ILE A 6 -23.55 36.11 26.90
C ILE A 6 -23.74 35.80 25.41
N GLU A 7 -24.85 35.16 25.03
CA GLU A 7 -25.12 34.81 23.62
C GLU A 7 -25.46 36.06 22.79
N GLN A 8 -26.14 37.03 23.38
CA GLN A 8 -26.38 38.33 22.73
C GLN A 8 -25.09 39.14 22.54
N LYS A 9 -24.16 39.10 23.51
CA LYS A 9 -22.85 39.73 23.36
C LYS A 9 -22.02 39.06 22.27
N LEU A 10 -22.00 37.73 22.22
CA LEU A 10 -21.26 36.98 21.20
C LEU A 10 -21.82 37.25 19.79
N PHE A 11 -23.14 37.35 19.64
CA PHE A 11 -23.78 37.64 18.36
C PHE A 11 -23.50 39.06 17.88
N ILE A 12 -23.50 40.06 18.78
CA ILE A 12 -23.15 41.45 18.45
C ILE A 12 -21.67 41.57 18.09
N GLU A 13 -20.78 40.85 18.78
CA GLU A 13 -19.34 40.87 18.51
C GLU A 13 -18.99 40.21 17.16
N ILE A 14 -19.72 39.15 16.79
CA ILE A 14 -19.61 38.51 15.45
C ILE A 14 -20.06 39.49 14.35
N LEU A 15 -21.17 40.19 14.53
CA LEU A 15 -21.65 41.19 13.56
C LEU A 15 -20.69 42.38 13.44
N TYR A 16 -20.10 42.82 14.55
CA TYR A 16 -19.14 43.93 14.56
C TYR A 16 -17.84 43.56 13.81
N ASN A 17 -17.34 42.33 14.02
CA ASN A 17 -16.17 41.82 13.30
C ASN A 17 -16.43 41.64 11.81
N GLN A 18 -17.65 41.24 11.41
CA GLN A 18 -18.04 41.15 10.00
C GLN A 18 -18.15 42.52 9.32
N MET A 19 -18.64 43.55 10.02
CA MET A 19 -18.71 44.91 9.49
C MET A 19 -17.34 45.59 9.40
N SER A 20 -16.46 45.36 10.38
CA SER A 20 -15.08 45.86 10.33
C SER A 20 -14.29 45.25 9.15
N PHE A 21 -14.54 43.96 8.85
CA PHE A 21 -13.93 43.26 7.71
C PHE A 21 -14.32 43.85 6.35
N ILE A 22 -15.59 44.20 6.15
CA ILE A 22 -16.04 44.82 4.90
C ILE A 22 -15.44 46.23 4.74
N THR A 23 -15.29 46.95 5.84
CA THR A 23 -14.78 48.32 5.85
C THR A 23 -13.29 48.38 5.51
N GLU A 24 -12.46 47.50 6.07
CA GLU A 24 -11.04 47.41 5.72
C GLU A 24 -10.80 46.95 4.27
N LEU A 25 -11.66 46.08 3.75
CA LEU A 25 -11.60 45.64 2.35
C LEU A 25 -11.86 46.81 1.39
N ILE A 26 -12.79 47.70 1.73
CA ILE A 26 -13.13 48.89 0.93
C ILE A 26 -11.99 49.93 0.97
N TYR A 27 -11.42 50.20 2.15
CA TYR A 27 -10.30 51.17 2.26
C TYR A 27 -9.00 50.70 1.58
N SER A 28 -8.76 49.39 1.50
CA SER A 28 -7.62 48.82 0.77
C SER A 28 -7.72 48.98 -0.76
N ILE A 29 -8.90 49.31 -1.30
CA ILE A 29 -9.17 49.40 -2.74
C ILE A 29 -8.84 50.80 -3.29
N ASP A 30 -9.00 51.86 -2.49
CA ASP A 30 -8.76 53.25 -2.92
C ASP A 30 -7.27 53.62 -3.02
N ASP A 31 -6.40 53.02 -2.21
CA ASP A 31 -4.97 53.39 -2.13
C ASP A 31 -4.10 52.87 -3.30
N ARG A 32 -4.67 52.19 -4.30
CA ARG A 32 -3.90 51.57 -5.41
C ARG A 32 -4.04 52.23 -6.77
N GLN A 33 -4.71 53.38 -6.89
CA GLN A 33 -4.87 54.04 -8.19
C GLN A 33 -3.68 54.91 -8.67
N ASP A 34 -2.64 55.14 -7.86
CA ASP A 34 -1.49 55.94 -8.29
C ASP A 34 -0.14 55.22 -8.13
N SER A 35 0.34 54.57 -9.20
CA SER A 35 1.79 54.53 -9.49
C SER A 35 2.07 54.03 -10.92
N ARG A 36 2.77 54.90 -11.67
CA ARG A 36 3.15 54.73 -13.08
C ARG A 36 4.24 53.67 -13.27
N ALA A 37 4.15 52.98 -14.40
CA ALA A 37 5.02 51.87 -14.83
C ALA A 37 6.49 52.25 -15.06
N ALA A 38 7.41 51.34 -14.70
CA ALA A 38 8.80 51.32 -15.13
C ALA A 38 9.07 50.06 -16.01
N PRO A 39 9.99 50.12 -17.00
CA PRO A 39 10.11 49.08 -18.02
C PRO A 39 10.88 47.84 -17.56
N ILE A 40 10.48 46.69 -18.12
CA ILE A 40 10.95 45.33 -17.82
C ILE A 40 12.30 45.03 -18.53
N PRO A 41 13.30 44.43 -17.87
CA PRO A 41 14.52 43.94 -18.53
C PRO A 41 14.39 42.49 -19.04
N ILE A 42 14.93 42.24 -20.23
CA ILE A 42 14.89 40.96 -20.97
C ILE A 42 15.84 39.93 -20.31
N PRO A 43 15.44 38.64 -20.13
CA PRO A 43 16.33 37.63 -19.56
C PRO A 43 17.30 37.03 -20.60
N ARG A 44 18.59 36.94 -20.23
CA ARG A 44 19.62 36.20 -20.99
C ARG A 44 19.50 34.69 -20.76
N LYS A 45 19.71 33.90 -21.83
CA LYS A 45 19.68 32.41 -21.82
C LYS A 45 20.84 31.82 -20.98
N PRO A 46 20.63 30.69 -20.28
CA PRO A 46 21.70 29.98 -19.60
C PRO A 46 22.53 29.12 -20.57
N ILE A 47 23.85 29.13 -20.37
CA ILE A 47 24.84 28.30 -21.05
C ILE A 47 25.05 27.03 -20.22
N LEU A 48 24.91 25.86 -20.84
CA LEU A 48 25.19 24.55 -20.22
C LEU A 48 26.69 24.18 -20.38
N PRO A 49 27.34 23.55 -19.38
CA PRO A 49 28.71 23.06 -19.51
C PRO A 49 28.78 21.76 -20.33
N ARG A 50 29.80 21.67 -21.19
CA ARG A 50 30.15 20.47 -21.98
C ARG A 50 30.81 19.41 -21.07
N LEU A 51 30.37 18.17 -21.18
CA LEU A 51 31.04 16.99 -20.62
C LEU A 51 32.07 16.48 -21.62
N ASP A 52 33.33 16.44 -21.18
CA ASP A 52 34.48 15.98 -21.96
C ASP A 52 34.63 14.46 -21.83
N VAL A 53 34.76 13.77 -22.97
CA VAL A 53 34.94 12.32 -23.06
C VAL A 53 36.41 12.05 -23.28
N ARG A 54 37.10 11.50 -22.28
CA ARG A 54 38.33 10.69 -22.41
C ARG A 54 38.81 10.23 -21.03
N GLN A 55 38.79 8.91 -20.79
CA GLN A 55 39.95 8.09 -20.39
C GLN A 55 39.47 6.70 -19.94
N ILE A 56 39.89 5.68 -20.70
CA ILE A 56 39.75 4.25 -20.40
C ILE A 56 41.14 3.75 -19.99
N PRO A 57 41.27 2.91 -18.96
CA PRO A 57 42.39 1.98 -18.86
C PRO A 57 41.95 0.54 -19.15
N THR A 58 42.62 -0.04 -20.13
CA THR A 58 42.63 -1.44 -20.55
C THR A 58 43.48 -2.29 -19.59
N THR A 59 43.07 -3.54 -19.31
CA THR A 59 43.85 -4.78 -19.00
C THR A 59 42.97 -5.71 -18.13
N ALA A 60 42.95 -7.04 -18.22
CA ALA A 60 43.63 -8.02 -19.05
C ALA A 60 42.75 -9.28 -19.18
N LEU A 61 42.87 -9.94 -20.33
CA LEU A 61 42.31 -11.25 -20.67
C LEU A 61 43.01 -12.38 -19.89
N MET A 62 42.25 -13.29 -19.29
CA MET A 62 42.74 -14.64 -18.96
C MET A 62 41.84 -15.71 -19.59
N ARG A 63 42.42 -16.45 -20.53
CA ARG A 63 41.88 -17.69 -21.12
C ARG A 63 42.29 -18.91 -20.25
N PRO A 64 41.56 -20.04 -20.34
CA PRO A 64 41.77 -21.21 -19.49
C PRO A 64 42.86 -22.15 -20.05
N ARG A 65 43.56 -22.87 -19.16
CA ARG A 65 44.51 -23.94 -19.51
C ARG A 65 44.04 -25.31 -19.01
N ARG A 66 44.25 -26.32 -19.85
CA ARG A 66 43.90 -27.75 -19.72
C ARG A 66 44.97 -28.57 -18.93
N ASN A 67 44.47 -29.66 -18.31
CA ASN A 67 45.00 -31.03 -18.13
C ASN A 67 46.29 -31.37 -17.33
N SER A 68 46.13 -32.30 -16.36
CA SER A 68 46.95 -33.53 -16.14
C SER A 68 46.27 -34.48 -15.10
N GLN A 69 45.78 -35.67 -15.50
CA GLN A 69 46.27 -37.08 -15.28
C GLN A 69 46.37 -37.58 -13.80
N ARG A 70 45.48 -38.51 -13.35
CA ARG A 70 45.64 -40.00 -13.06
C ARG A 70 46.74 -40.34 -12.02
N ASN A 71 46.65 -41.19 -10.97
CA ASN A 71 45.88 -42.37 -10.47
C ASN A 71 46.43 -42.69 -9.02
N PRO A 72 46.13 -43.79 -8.27
CA PRO A 72 44.91 -44.59 -7.98
C PRO A 72 44.66 -44.85 -6.43
N ASN A 73 43.57 -45.57 -6.10
CA ASN A 73 43.12 -46.02 -4.75
C ASN A 73 44.10 -46.93 -3.96
N PRO A 74 43.88 -47.13 -2.63
CA PRO A 74 43.24 -48.39 -2.18
C PRO A 74 42.24 -48.30 -0.98
N SER A 75 41.15 -49.08 -1.10
CA SER A 75 40.38 -49.82 -0.08
C SER A 75 39.95 -49.22 1.28
N SER A 76 38.64 -49.20 1.53
CA SER A 76 38.05 -49.73 2.79
C SER A 76 36.64 -50.31 2.54
N ARG A 77 36.55 -51.65 2.57
CA ARG A 77 35.32 -52.41 2.82
C ARG A 77 34.98 -52.26 4.31
N SER A 78 33.72 -51.97 4.67
CA SER A 78 33.06 -52.49 5.92
C SER A 78 31.68 -51.90 6.27
N SER A 79 30.90 -51.32 5.36
CA SER A 79 29.54 -50.82 5.72
C SER A 79 28.38 -51.72 5.30
N ILE A 80 28.61 -52.62 4.33
CA ILE A 80 27.53 -53.43 3.72
C ILE A 80 27.27 -54.73 4.49
N THR A 81 28.23 -55.22 5.29
CA THR A 81 28.06 -56.48 6.05
C THR A 81 27.16 -56.30 7.28
N ARG A 82 27.18 -55.13 7.93
CA ARG A 82 26.38 -54.88 9.15
C ARG A 82 24.88 -54.71 8.89
N PHE A 83 24.49 -54.29 7.69
CA PHE A 83 23.08 -54.09 7.34
C PHE A 83 22.38 -55.41 7.01
N ASN A 84 23.10 -56.37 6.44
CA ASN A 84 22.55 -57.67 6.06
C ASN A 84 22.37 -58.63 7.25
N ASP A 85 23.18 -58.49 8.31
CA ASP A 85 23.01 -59.29 9.54
C ASP A 85 21.77 -58.87 10.36
N ALA A 86 21.39 -57.58 10.31
CA ALA A 86 20.20 -57.07 11.00
C ALA A 86 18.89 -57.52 10.34
N ILE A 87 18.88 -57.73 9.02
CA ILE A 87 17.69 -58.20 8.28
C ILE A 87 17.49 -59.73 8.43
N GLN A 88 18.55 -60.48 8.70
CA GLN A 88 18.46 -61.93 8.97
C GLN A 88 17.88 -62.25 10.35
N GLN A 89 18.05 -61.38 11.36
CA GLN A 89 17.52 -61.62 12.71
C GLN A 89 16.01 -61.36 12.85
N ILE A 90 15.39 -60.57 11.96
CA ILE A 90 13.95 -60.29 11.97
C ILE A 90 13.12 -61.50 11.48
N LYS A 91 13.76 -62.49 10.83
CA LYS A 91 13.07 -63.68 10.28
C LYS A 91 13.01 -64.91 11.20
N SER A 92 13.53 -64.83 12.42
CA SER A 92 13.35 -65.91 13.41
C SER A 92 12.58 -65.38 14.61
N GLY A 93 11.27 -65.67 14.64
CA GLY A 93 10.35 -65.24 15.69
C GLY A 93 10.73 -65.76 17.07
N ARG A 94 11.62 -65.04 17.76
CA ARG A 94 11.85 -65.17 19.20
C ARG A 94 11.62 -63.83 19.86
N SER A 95 10.61 -63.83 20.72
CA SER A 95 10.29 -62.78 21.68
C SER A 95 11.54 -62.36 22.44
N LEU A 96 11.90 -61.08 22.34
CA LEU A 96 12.91 -60.47 23.17
C LEU A 96 12.21 -59.60 24.23
N THR A 97 12.51 -59.99 25.46
CA THR A 97 12.11 -59.45 26.74
C THR A 97 12.30 -57.94 26.88
N ARG A 98 11.36 -57.34 27.63
CA ARG A 98 11.29 -55.95 28.11
C ARG A 98 12.65 -55.26 28.24
N PHE A 99 12.89 -54.30 27.36
CA PHE A 99 13.71 -53.14 27.69
C PHE A 99 12.79 -52.08 28.30
N SER A 100 13.01 -51.76 29.58
CA SER A 100 12.48 -50.57 30.20
C SER A 100 13.24 -49.35 29.67
N SER A 101 12.68 -48.66 28.68
CA SER A 101 13.18 -47.35 28.25
C SER A 101 12.28 -46.26 28.83
N THR A 102 12.66 -45.69 29.97
CA THR A 102 12.36 -44.29 30.25
C THR A 102 13.25 -43.45 29.34
N GLY A 103 12.80 -43.26 28.11
CA GLY A 103 13.38 -42.34 27.14
C GLY A 103 12.22 -41.62 26.50
N ASP A 104 11.98 -40.38 26.91
CA ASP A 104 10.99 -39.51 26.30
C ASP A 104 11.30 -39.40 24.80
N THR A 105 10.53 -40.09 23.97
CA THR A 105 10.50 -39.81 22.55
C THR A 105 9.99 -38.39 22.39
N PRO A 106 10.77 -37.48 21.77
CA PRO A 106 10.35 -36.08 21.66
C PRO A 106 9.03 -36.01 20.88
N PHE A 107 8.00 -35.49 21.54
CA PHE A 107 6.67 -35.39 20.96
C PHE A 107 6.69 -34.44 19.76
N LEU A 108 6.35 -34.95 18.58
CA LEU A 108 6.27 -34.14 17.36
C LEU A 108 5.05 -33.21 17.45
N LYS A 109 5.28 -31.91 17.26
CA LYS A 109 4.23 -30.89 17.21
C LYS A 109 3.87 -30.62 15.76
N THR A 110 2.57 -30.51 15.49
CA THR A 110 2.07 -30.17 14.16
C THR A 110 1.82 -28.67 14.07
N TYR A 111 2.34 -28.03 13.03
CA TYR A 111 2.11 -26.62 12.72
C TYR A 111 1.48 -26.48 11.35
N ILE A 112 0.60 -25.49 11.22
CA ILE A 112 -0.07 -25.12 9.98
C ILE A 112 0.32 -23.70 9.67
N ILE A 113 1.05 -23.54 8.58
CA ILE A 113 1.53 -22.25 8.12
C ILE A 113 0.69 -21.90 6.90
N GLN A 114 -0.12 -20.86 7.03
CA GLN A 114 -0.98 -20.37 5.98
C GLN A 114 -0.30 -19.17 5.31
N LEU A 115 -0.04 -19.32 4.01
CA LEU A 115 0.47 -18.27 3.14
C LEU A 115 -0.68 -17.75 2.27
N LYS A 116 -1.22 -16.59 2.63
CA LYS A 116 -2.25 -15.91 1.84
C LYS A 116 -1.59 -15.09 0.74
N ILE A 117 -2.00 -15.34 -0.51
CA ILE A 117 -1.58 -14.57 -1.68
C ILE A 117 -2.50 -13.35 -1.81
N ILE A 118 -1.93 -12.14 -1.75
CA ILE A 118 -2.68 -10.88 -1.83
C ILE A 118 -2.62 -10.33 -3.26
N SER A 119 -1.43 -10.31 -3.87
CA SER A 119 -1.23 -9.73 -5.21
C SER A 119 -0.07 -10.38 -5.98
N ASN A 120 0.02 -10.08 -7.28
CA ASN A 120 1.16 -10.42 -8.13
C ASN A 120 1.79 -9.17 -8.79
N TYR A 121 2.85 -9.38 -9.57
CA TYR A 121 3.61 -8.28 -10.18
C TYR A 121 3.01 -7.66 -11.43
N GLY A 122 1.92 -8.22 -12.00
CA GLY A 122 1.29 -7.66 -13.19
C GLY A 122 0.68 -8.64 -14.18
N GLU A 123 0.71 -9.95 -13.93
CA GLU A 123 0.06 -10.94 -14.81
C GLU A 123 -1.38 -11.25 -14.36
N PRO A 124 -2.42 -10.81 -15.08
CA PRO A 124 -3.80 -10.92 -14.59
C PRO A 124 -4.36 -12.34 -14.53
N ASN A 125 -3.77 -13.29 -15.26
CA ASN A 125 -4.34 -14.62 -15.43
C ASN A 125 -3.48 -15.74 -14.87
N LYS A 126 -2.23 -15.48 -14.48
CA LYS A 126 -1.29 -16.50 -14.04
C LYS A 126 -0.56 -16.05 -12.79
N LEU A 127 -0.36 -16.99 -11.88
CA LEU A 127 0.53 -16.84 -10.74
C LEU A 127 1.60 -17.93 -10.78
N SER A 128 2.84 -17.59 -10.43
CA SER A 128 3.95 -18.53 -10.30
C SER A 128 4.69 -18.39 -8.98
N ILE A 129 5.15 -19.52 -8.45
CA ILE A 129 6.06 -19.62 -7.32
C ILE A 129 7.08 -20.71 -7.67
N SER A 130 8.36 -20.44 -7.40
CA SER A 130 9.43 -21.39 -7.70
C SER A 130 9.56 -22.46 -6.61
N GLU A 131 9.61 -22.04 -5.34
CA GLU A 131 9.82 -22.94 -4.20
C GLU A 131 9.35 -22.28 -2.88
N LEU A 132 8.88 -23.11 -1.95
CA LEU A 132 8.52 -22.79 -0.58
C LEU A 132 9.25 -23.73 0.38
N ASP A 133 9.98 -23.16 1.35
CA ASP A 133 10.63 -23.93 2.40
C ASP A 133 10.22 -23.47 3.78
N ILE A 134 10.10 -24.42 4.71
CA ILE A 134 10.04 -24.13 6.14
C ILE A 134 11.40 -24.43 6.74
N LEU A 135 11.95 -23.52 7.54
CA LEU A 135 13.28 -23.66 8.15
C LEU A 135 13.21 -23.58 9.68
N ASP A 136 14.10 -24.33 10.33
CA ASP A 136 14.33 -24.28 11.78
C ASP A 136 15.21 -23.09 12.20
N GLU A 137 15.52 -22.99 13.49
CA GLU A 137 16.37 -21.94 14.07
C GLU A 137 17.79 -21.88 13.49
N HIS A 138 18.29 -23.01 12.98
CA HIS A 138 19.59 -23.16 12.36
C HIS A 138 19.53 -23.05 10.83
N SER A 139 18.40 -22.57 10.28
CA SER A 139 18.15 -22.48 8.83
C SER A 139 18.19 -23.82 8.10
N ARG A 140 17.94 -24.93 8.79
CA ARG A 140 17.80 -26.26 8.18
C ARG A 140 16.35 -26.46 7.75
N GLN A 141 16.16 -27.11 6.60
CA GLN A 141 14.85 -27.35 6.03
C GLN A 141 14.06 -28.38 6.87
N ILE A 142 12.81 -28.04 7.15
CA ILE A 142 11.81 -28.91 7.76
C ILE A 142 10.93 -29.44 6.64
N GLU A 143 10.71 -30.76 6.62
CA GLU A 143 9.88 -31.41 5.61
C GLU A 143 8.43 -30.93 5.67
N ILE A 144 7.90 -30.52 4.51
CA ILE A 144 6.50 -30.16 4.34
C ILE A 144 5.75 -31.45 3.99
N LEU A 145 4.96 -31.94 4.94
CA LEU A 145 4.23 -33.20 4.81
C LEU A 145 3.07 -33.12 3.82
N LYS A 146 2.45 -31.94 3.74
CA LYS A 146 1.26 -31.73 2.90
C LYS A 146 1.13 -30.26 2.52
N VAL A 147 0.58 -30.03 1.34
CA VAL A 147 0.14 -28.72 0.86
C VAL A 147 -1.36 -28.81 0.54
N LYS A 148 -2.16 -27.86 1.04
CA LYS A 148 -3.57 -27.68 0.64
C LYS A 148 -3.78 -26.23 0.18
N PHE A 149 -4.89 -25.97 -0.51
CA PHE A 149 -5.31 -24.63 -0.88
C PHE A 149 -6.67 -24.28 -0.24
N ASP A 150 -6.85 -23.02 0.12
CA ASP A 150 -8.09 -22.52 0.71
C ASP A 150 -8.51 -21.15 0.14
N PRO A 151 -9.74 -21.01 -0.39
CA PRO A 151 -10.64 -22.11 -0.75
C PRO A 151 -10.10 -22.84 -1.99
N PRO A 152 -10.25 -24.17 -2.07
CA PRO A 152 -9.72 -24.95 -3.20
C PRO A 152 -10.39 -24.56 -4.52
N ASP A 153 -11.67 -24.19 -4.48
CA ASP A 153 -12.48 -23.85 -5.65
C ASP A 153 -12.03 -22.55 -6.35
N ASN A 154 -11.25 -21.71 -5.67
CA ASN A 154 -10.71 -20.49 -6.28
C ASN A 154 -9.58 -20.80 -7.27
N LEU A 155 -8.95 -21.97 -7.20
CA LEU A 155 -7.85 -22.32 -8.09
C LEU A 155 -8.34 -23.06 -9.34
N SER A 156 -7.73 -22.75 -10.48
CA SER A 156 -7.95 -23.48 -11.74
C SER A 156 -6.66 -23.60 -12.53
N ASN A 157 -6.53 -24.68 -13.32
CA ASN A 157 -5.31 -24.98 -14.10
C ASN A 157 -4.02 -24.97 -13.24
N THR A 158 -4.12 -25.56 -12.04
CA THR A 158 -3.04 -25.56 -11.05
C THR A 158 -2.06 -26.69 -11.31
N ALA A 159 -0.76 -26.36 -11.31
CA ALA A 159 0.31 -27.31 -11.40
C ALA A 159 0.41 -28.17 -10.12
N PRO A 160 1.04 -29.35 -10.20
CA PRO A 160 1.16 -30.27 -9.06
C PRO A 160 1.86 -29.61 -7.86
N THR A 161 1.37 -29.84 -6.64
CA THR A 161 1.89 -29.21 -5.41
C THR A 161 3.32 -29.56 -5.09
N GLU A 162 3.83 -30.69 -5.61
CA GLU A 162 5.22 -31.11 -5.50
C GLU A 162 6.16 -30.08 -6.12
N LEU A 163 5.68 -29.28 -7.08
CA LEU A 163 6.47 -28.21 -7.66
C LEU A 163 6.79 -27.07 -6.68
N LEU A 164 5.99 -26.90 -5.62
CA LEU A 164 6.20 -25.89 -4.58
C LEU A 164 7.24 -26.29 -3.52
N VAL A 165 7.52 -27.59 -3.37
CA VAL A 165 8.26 -28.14 -2.22
C VAL A 165 9.30 -29.19 -2.66
N ASN A 166 9.88 -29.01 -3.84
CA ASN A 166 10.82 -29.99 -4.44
C ASN A 166 12.28 -29.67 -4.16
N SER A 167 12.57 -28.67 -3.34
CA SER A 167 13.91 -28.18 -2.99
C SER A 167 14.74 -27.68 -4.18
N ASP A 168 14.11 -27.38 -5.32
CA ASP A 168 14.78 -26.94 -6.54
C ASP A 168 14.38 -25.51 -6.90
N ILE A 169 15.14 -24.55 -6.35
CA ILE A 169 14.85 -23.12 -6.40
C ILE A 169 15.04 -22.53 -7.81
N ILE A 170 15.98 -23.05 -8.59
CA ILE A 170 16.34 -22.48 -9.91
C ILE A 170 15.64 -23.29 -11.00
N LYS A 171 14.51 -22.76 -11.43
CA LYS A 171 13.72 -23.30 -12.51
C LYS A 171 14.14 -22.68 -13.85
N THR A 172 14.28 -23.53 -14.86
CA THR A 172 14.60 -23.16 -16.24
C THR A 172 13.49 -23.66 -17.15
N GLU A 173 13.53 -23.41 -18.46
CA GLU A 173 12.51 -23.90 -19.40
C GLU A 173 12.25 -25.42 -19.30
N ASN A 174 13.24 -26.19 -18.86
CA ASN A 174 13.15 -27.65 -18.68
C ASN A 174 12.68 -28.09 -17.28
N LYS A 175 12.51 -27.16 -16.33
CA LYS A 175 12.09 -27.42 -14.96
C LYS A 175 10.93 -26.50 -14.62
N PRO A 176 9.68 -26.97 -14.68
CA PRO A 176 8.53 -26.09 -14.49
C PRO A 176 8.47 -25.56 -13.06
N GLU A 177 8.12 -24.28 -12.93
CA GLU A 177 7.69 -23.64 -11.68
C GLU A 177 6.27 -24.08 -11.34
N TRP A 178 5.90 -24.03 -10.06
CA TRP A 178 4.49 -24.15 -9.71
C TRP A 178 3.73 -22.95 -10.26
N SER A 179 2.58 -23.20 -10.88
CA SER A 179 1.72 -22.13 -11.38
C SER A 179 0.25 -22.48 -11.28
N THR A 180 -0.60 -21.46 -11.27
CA THR A 180 -2.05 -21.60 -11.30
C THR A 180 -2.65 -20.39 -12.01
N ASN A 181 -3.92 -20.49 -12.43
CA ASN A 181 -4.64 -19.30 -12.84
C ASN A 181 -4.82 -18.38 -11.64
N PHE A 182 -4.50 -17.10 -11.81
CA PHE A 182 -4.55 -16.16 -10.69
C PHE A 182 -6.00 -15.92 -10.25
N ALA A 183 -6.33 -16.43 -9.07
CA ALA A 183 -7.63 -16.27 -8.45
C ALA A 183 -7.75 -14.87 -7.83
N LYS A 184 -8.45 -13.96 -8.51
CA LYS A 184 -8.60 -12.55 -8.08
C LYS A 184 -9.23 -12.40 -6.71
N LEU A 185 -10.08 -13.34 -6.30
CA LEU A 185 -10.71 -13.37 -4.97
C LEU A 185 -9.72 -13.73 -3.85
N GLY A 186 -8.46 -14.01 -4.19
CA GLY A 186 -7.43 -14.46 -3.27
C GLY A 186 -7.57 -15.95 -2.91
N PHE A 187 -6.46 -16.54 -2.51
CA PHE A 187 -6.42 -17.88 -1.94
C PHE A 187 -5.23 -18.00 -0.99
N SER A 188 -5.25 -19.04 -0.17
CA SER A 188 -4.17 -19.36 0.74
C SER A 188 -3.56 -20.72 0.42
N ILE A 189 -2.25 -20.82 0.59
CA ILE A 189 -1.49 -22.07 0.56
C ILE A 189 -1.27 -22.50 2.00
N LEU A 190 -1.77 -23.68 2.36
CA LEU A 190 -1.66 -24.26 3.70
C LEU A 190 -0.54 -25.29 3.70
N LEU A 191 0.52 -25.04 4.47
CA LEU A 191 1.68 -25.91 4.61
C LEU A 191 1.61 -26.64 5.96
N TYR A 192 1.61 -27.97 5.91
CA TYR A 192 1.57 -28.83 7.10
C TYR A 192 2.98 -29.34 7.41
N VAL A 193 3.46 -29.05 8.62
CA VAL A 193 4.78 -29.49 9.08
C VAL A 193 4.68 -30.15 10.45
N GLN A 194 5.53 -31.15 10.68
CA GLN A 194 5.72 -31.76 12.00
C GLN A 194 7.17 -31.65 12.42
N CYS A 195 7.40 -31.09 13.60
CA CYS A 195 8.74 -30.90 14.12
C CYS A 195 8.73 -30.83 15.65
N VAL A 196 9.87 -31.16 16.26
CA VAL A 196 10.05 -31.11 17.72
C VAL A 196 10.10 -29.65 18.19
N ASN A 197 10.94 -28.85 17.53
CA ASN A 197 11.10 -27.42 17.77
C ASN A 197 10.18 -26.63 16.84
N SER A 198 9.73 -25.45 17.26
CA SER A 198 8.87 -24.61 16.42
C SER A 198 9.59 -24.15 15.15
N PRO A 199 8.90 -24.15 13.99
CA PRO A 199 9.46 -23.62 12.75
C PRO A 199 9.78 -22.13 12.94
N CYS A 200 10.94 -21.70 12.44
CA CYS A 200 11.43 -20.34 12.68
C CYS A 200 11.33 -19.44 11.45
N TYR A 201 11.37 -20.00 10.25
CA TYR A 201 11.31 -19.22 9.01
C TYR A 201 10.47 -19.89 7.94
N LEU A 202 9.76 -19.07 7.16
CA LEU A 202 9.18 -19.43 5.87
C LEU A 202 10.02 -18.75 4.81
N ARG A 203 10.59 -19.52 3.88
CA ARG A 203 11.33 -19.00 2.73
C ARG A 203 10.48 -19.17 1.48
N ILE A 204 10.28 -18.07 0.76
CA ILE A 204 9.49 -18.02 -0.47
C ILE A 204 10.42 -17.61 -1.59
N TRP A 205 10.43 -18.38 -2.68
CA TRP A 205 11.20 -18.07 -3.88
C TRP A 205 10.28 -17.79 -5.06
N ASN A 206 10.39 -16.58 -5.59
CA ASN A 206 9.86 -16.25 -6.90
C ASN A 206 10.77 -16.79 -8.00
N GLY A 207 10.15 -17.14 -9.13
CA GLY A 207 10.82 -17.62 -10.32
C GLY A 207 11.58 -16.54 -11.06
N ARG A 208 12.30 -16.91 -12.12
CA ARG A 208 12.85 -15.93 -13.09
C ARG A 208 11.83 -15.62 -14.18
N ASP A 209 10.58 -15.43 -13.78
CA ASP A 209 9.50 -15.20 -14.71
C ASP A 209 9.66 -13.84 -15.41
N LYS A 210 9.48 -13.85 -16.72
CA LYS A 210 9.55 -12.65 -17.58
C LYS A 210 8.20 -11.97 -17.72
N ASN A 211 7.12 -12.61 -17.28
CA ASN A 211 5.74 -12.18 -17.55
C ASN A 211 5.06 -11.54 -16.34
N ASP A 212 5.77 -11.27 -15.26
CA ASP A 212 5.23 -10.66 -14.04
C ASP A 212 4.19 -11.52 -13.29
N SER A 213 4.20 -12.85 -13.49
CA SER A 213 3.32 -13.79 -12.77
C SER A 213 3.77 -14.13 -11.36
N ASN A 214 4.95 -13.68 -10.96
CA ASN A 214 5.47 -13.89 -9.61
C ASN A 214 4.59 -13.24 -8.53
N VAL A 215 4.55 -13.88 -7.37
CA VAL A 215 3.84 -13.37 -6.19
C VAL A 215 4.49 -12.07 -5.71
N LYS A 216 3.68 -11.09 -5.33
CA LYS A 216 4.15 -9.80 -4.82
C LYS A 216 3.80 -9.64 -3.35
N ASP A 217 2.55 -9.35 -3.02
CA ASP A 217 2.16 -9.12 -1.63
C ASP A 217 1.59 -10.40 -1.01
N VAL A 218 2.04 -10.73 0.21
CA VAL A 218 1.59 -11.91 0.95
C VAL A 218 1.32 -11.60 2.41
N MET A 219 0.50 -12.43 3.03
CA MET A 219 0.30 -12.47 4.47
C MET A 219 0.52 -13.88 4.98
N VAL A 220 1.28 -14.01 6.06
CA VAL A 220 1.63 -15.29 6.67
C VAL A 220 0.96 -15.38 8.04
N THR A 221 0.18 -16.43 8.23
CA THR A 221 -0.48 -16.80 9.48
C THR A 221 0.01 -18.16 9.95
N VAL A 222 0.10 -18.36 11.25
CA VAL A 222 0.38 -19.67 11.87
C VAL A 222 -0.72 -19.91 12.89
N GLY A 223 -1.55 -20.93 12.67
CA GLY A 223 -2.84 -21.01 13.35
C GLY A 223 -3.66 -19.73 13.11
N ASP A 224 -4.20 -19.14 14.18
CA ASP A 224 -4.97 -17.89 14.11
C ASP A 224 -4.12 -16.61 14.22
N VAL A 225 -2.79 -16.74 14.33
CA VAL A 225 -1.90 -15.61 14.58
C VAL A 225 -1.32 -15.10 13.26
N ILE A 226 -1.54 -13.81 12.95
CA ILE A 226 -0.87 -13.12 11.85
C ILE A 226 0.57 -12.84 12.24
N VAL A 227 1.50 -13.44 11.49
CA VAL A 227 2.94 -13.35 11.76
C VAL A 227 3.59 -12.22 10.97
N SER A 228 3.24 -12.09 9.70
CA SER A 228 3.82 -11.07 8.82
C SER A 228 2.89 -10.70 7.67
N ARG A 229 3.00 -9.46 7.22
CA ARG A 229 2.51 -8.99 5.92
C ARG A 229 3.69 -8.31 5.23
N THR A 230 4.06 -8.79 4.05
CA THR A 230 5.29 -8.36 3.36
C THR A 230 5.13 -8.44 1.84
N THR A 231 6.00 -7.72 1.14
CA THR A 231 6.17 -7.79 -0.31
C THR A 231 7.39 -8.67 -0.63
N ILE A 232 7.18 -9.73 -1.40
CA ILE A 232 8.21 -10.63 -1.93
C ILE A 232 8.87 -9.97 -3.12
N SER A 233 10.20 -10.00 -3.19
CA SER A 233 10.95 -9.47 -4.32
C SER A 233 10.64 -10.25 -5.60
N LYS A 234 10.53 -9.55 -6.73
CA LYS A 234 10.20 -10.14 -8.02
C LYS A 234 11.16 -11.25 -8.45
N ASP A 235 12.46 -11.03 -8.29
CA ASP A 235 13.50 -11.89 -8.89
C ASP A 235 14.32 -12.69 -7.85
N PHE A 236 13.96 -12.60 -6.56
CA PHE A 236 14.74 -13.18 -5.47
C PHE A 236 13.84 -13.76 -4.39
N GLY A 237 14.36 -14.77 -3.69
CA GLY A 237 13.70 -15.31 -2.53
C GLY A 237 13.74 -14.39 -1.32
N GLN A 238 12.70 -14.45 -0.50
CA GLN A 238 12.61 -13.76 0.77
C GLN A 238 12.45 -14.76 1.91
N VAL A 239 13.14 -14.50 3.02
CA VAL A 239 13.01 -15.26 4.26
C VAL A 239 12.16 -14.46 5.23
N ILE A 240 11.01 -15.02 5.61
CA ILE A 240 10.05 -14.45 6.54
C ILE A 240 10.24 -15.14 7.88
N ARG A 241 10.55 -14.35 8.91
CA ARG A 241 10.66 -14.86 10.28
C ARG A 241 9.28 -15.21 10.83
N LEU A 242 9.10 -16.46 11.23
CA LEU A 242 7.87 -16.95 11.82
C LEU A 242 7.79 -16.71 13.33
N SER A 243 8.93 -16.77 14.04
CA SER A 243 8.94 -16.74 15.51
C SER A 243 9.50 -15.44 16.11
N LYS A 244 8.74 -14.86 17.04
CA LYS A 244 9.24 -14.03 18.16
C LYS A 244 8.81 -14.56 19.55
N LYS A 245 7.94 -15.58 19.60
CA LYS A 245 7.41 -16.33 20.77
C LYS A 245 7.01 -17.75 20.34
N GLU A 246 6.55 -18.58 21.27
CA GLU A 246 5.96 -19.90 20.99
C GLU A 246 4.81 -19.80 19.98
N LEU A 247 4.87 -20.61 18.92
CA LEU A 247 3.86 -20.67 17.87
C LEU A 247 2.73 -21.64 18.25
N PRO A 248 1.47 -21.34 17.87
CA PRO A 248 0.35 -22.24 18.13
C PRO A 248 0.54 -23.56 17.37
N THR A 249 0.28 -24.67 18.06
CA THR A 249 0.24 -26.01 17.47
C THR A 249 -1.20 -26.41 17.21
N ALA A 250 -1.47 -27.06 16.08
CA ALA A 250 -2.82 -27.49 15.72
C ALA A 250 -3.03 -28.99 15.98
N GLN A 251 -4.21 -29.36 16.46
CA GLN A 251 -4.66 -30.76 16.42
C GLN A 251 -5.16 -31.09 15.01
N LEU A 252 -4.88 -32.31 14.52
CA LEU A 252 -5.23 -32.73 13.16
C LEU A 252 -6.73 -32.63 12.82
N SER A 253 -7.60 -32.65 13.84
CA SER A 253 -9.06 -32.52 13.71
C SER A 253 -9.57 -31.08 13.60
N GLU A 254 -8.77 -30.07 13.97
CA GLU A 254 -9.16 -28.64 13.89
C GLU A 254 -8.87 -28.04 12.50
N ILE A 255 -8.11 -28.77 11.70
CA ILE A 255 -7.56 -28.39 10.40
C ILE A 255 -8.63 -28.09 9.36
N ASP A 256 -9.72 -28.88 9.34
CA ASP A 256 -10.75 -28.75 8.31
C ASP A 256 -11.72 -27.60 8.60
N ASN A 257 -11.62 -26.93 9.76
CA ASN A 257 -12.48 -25.80 10.14
C ASN A 257 -11.78 -24.43 10.10
N MET A 258 -10.48 -24.37 9.76
CA MET A 258 -9.69 -23.12 9.66
C MET A 258 -9.99 -22.32 8.38
N TYR A 259 -11.27 -22.11 8.09
CA TYR A 259 -11.71 -21.24 7.00
C TYR A 259 -11.55 -19.78 7.41
N ASP A 260 -10.66 -19.03 6.75
CA ASP A 260 -10.59 -17.57 6.88
C ASP A 260 -11.82 -16.95 6.20
N LYS A 261 -12.94 -16.85 6.94
CA LYS A 261 -14.17 -16.15 6.50
C LYS A 261 -13.98 -14.63 6.49
N ARG A 262 -12.92 -14.13 5.85
CA ARG A 262 -12.82 -12.70 5.57
C ARG A 262 -13.72 -12.33 4.40
N ILE A 263 -14.65 -11.42 4.67
CA ILE A 263 -15.38 -10.68 3.64
C ILE A 263 -14.37 -9.76 2.96
N VAL A 264 -13.76 -10.22 1.87
CA VAL A 264 -12.95 -9.36 1.00
C VAL A 264 -13.91 -8.41 0.29
N ASN A 265 -13.74 -7.11 0.44
CA ASN A 265 -14.57 -6.15 -0.29
C ASN A 265 -14.22 -6.24 -1.79
N PRO A 266 -15.15 -6.66 -2.67
CA PRO A 266 -14.85 -6.80 -4.09
C PRO A 266 -14.43 -5.48 -4.76
N ALA A 267 -14.77 -4.33 -4.17
CA ALA A 267 -14.34 -3.01 -4.65
C ALA A 267 -12.84 -2.73 -4.45
N LEU A 268 -12.17 -3.54 -3.62
CA LEU A 268 -10.75 -3.47 -3.32
C LEU A 268 -9.93 -4.50 -4.09
N ILE A 269 -10.54 -5.22 -5.03
CA ILE A 269 -9.87 -6.21 -5.85
C ILE A 269 -9.74 -5.66 -7.27
N ASP A 270 -8.52 -5.67 -7.81
CA ASP A 270 -8.26 -5.36 -9.21
C ASP A 270 -7.89 -6.63 -10.01
N LYS A 271 -7.26 -6.46 -11.18
CA LYS A 271 -6.87 -7.60 -12.02
C LYS A 271 -5.68 -8.38 -11.45
N PHE A 272 -4.95 -7.79 -10.51
CA PHE A 272 -3.68 -8.26 -9.96
C PHE A 272 -3.79 -8.62 -8.47
N GLY A 273 -4.95 -8.43 -7.84
CA GLY A 273 -5.27 -8.97 -6.53
C GLY A 273 -6.01 -7.98 -5.63
N GLU A 274 -5.91 -8.19 -4.32
CA GLU A 274 -6.39 -7.24 -3.33
C GLU A 274 -5.44 -6.03 -3.27
N LEU A 275 -5.99 -4.84 -3.45
CA LEU A 275 -5.26 -3.60 -3.31
C LEU A 275 -4.92 -3.36 -1.84
N SER A 276 -3.68 -2.98 -1.58
CA SER A 276 -3.34 -2.35 -0.30
C SER A 276 -3.91 -0.94 -0.27
N TYR A 277 -4.62 -0.62 0.79
CA TYR A 277 -5.16 0.71 1.05
C TYR A 277 -4.84 1.10 2.49
N GLU A 278 -4.67 2.40 2.70
CA GLU A 278 -4.48 2.93 4.04
C GLU A 278 -5.82 3.36 4.64
N MET A 279 -5.99 3.04 5.92
CA MET A 279 -7.06 3.59 6.72
C MET A 279 -6.66 5.00 7.13
N VAL A 280 -7.41 5.99 6.67
CA VAL A 280 -7.16 7.41 6.89
C VAL A 280 -7.97 7.86 8.09
N LYS A 281 -7.30 8.20 9.19
CA LYS A 281 -7.91 8.83 10.36
C LYS A 281 -7.85 10.36 10.28
N GLU A 282 -6.83 10.87 9.61
CA GLU A 282 -6.61 12.30 9.37
C GLU A 282 -6.05 12.50 7.96
N ILE A 283 -6.52 13.52 7.25
CA ILE A 283 -5.97 13.97 5.96
C ILE A 283 -5.66 15.46 6.03
N SER A 284 -4.50 15.86 5.54
CA SER A 284 -4.09 17.27 5.46
C SER A 284 -3.78 17.71 4.03
N PHE A 285 -4.07 18.99 3.78
CA PHE A 285 -3.90 19.66 2.50
C PHE A 285 -3.05 20.91 2.71
N THR A 286 -1.76 20.84 2.38
CA THR A 286 -0.85 21.98 2.46
C THR A 286 -0.88 22.77 1.14
N LEU A 287 -1.30 24.03 1.20
CA LEU A 287 -1.41 24.92 0.04
C LEU A 287 -0.05 25.58 -0.22
N LEU A 288 0.73 25.02 -1.16
CA LEU A 288 2.13 25.39 -1.34
C LEU A 288 2.30 26.71 -2.12
N GLU A 289 1.58 26.84 -3.23
CA GLU A 289 1.66 27.97 -4.16
C GLU A 289 0.25 28.32 -4.65
N ASN A 290 0.02 29.58 -4.97
CA ASN A 290 -1.15 30.09 -5.70
C ASN A 290 -0.70 30.57 -7.11
N PHE A 291 -1.61 31.11 -7.92
CA PHE A 291 -1.27 31.56 -9.28
C PHE A 291 -0.76 33.00 -9.35
N ASP A 292 -1.13 33.86 -8.39
CA ASP A 292 -0.77 35.28 -8.35
C ASP A 292 0.38 35.61 -7.39
N ASN A 293 0.96 34.63 -6.69
CA ASN A 293 2.00 34.79 -5.67
C ASN A 293 1.59 35.71 -4.50
N SER A 294 0.29 35.91 -4.27
CA SER A 294 -0.20 36.66 -3.11
C SER A 294 -0.09 35.85 -1.81
N SER A 295 -0.38 36.47 -0.68
CA SER A 295 -0.54 35.76 0.61
C SER A 295 -1.88 35.03 0.75
N TYR A 296 -2.79 35.18 -0.22
CA TYR A 296 -4.14 34.64 -0.16
C TYR A 296 -4.27 33.35 -0.96
N TYR A 297 -5.06 32.43 -0.43
CA TYR A 297 -5.35 31.16 -1.06
C TYR A 297 -6.86 30.97 -1.11
N CYS A 298 -7.35 30.51 -2.26
CA CYS A 298 -8.78 30.33 -2.50
C CYS A 298 -9.11 28.95 -3.05
N LEU A 299 -10.14 28.32 -2.50
CA LEU A 299 -10.73 27.07 -2.96
C LEU A 299 -12.27 27.16 -2.96
N ASN A 300 -12.89 26.57 -3.97
CA ASN A 300 -14.35 26.39 -4.01
C ASN A 300 -14.80 25.15 -3.23
N GLY A 301 -13.90 24.20 -2.99
CA GLY A 301 -14.21 23.06 -2.14
C GLY A 301 -13.39 21.80 -2.42
N ILE A 302 -13.64 20.81 -1.57
CA ILE A 302 -12.98 19.52 -1.57
C ILE A 302 -14.07 18.45 -1.42
N ASP A 303 -14.00 17.41 -2.23
CA ASP A 303 -14.79 16.19 -2.03
C ASP A 303 -13.87 14.98 -1.89
N LEU A 304 -14.22 14.10 -0.96
CA LEU A 304 -13.54 12.84 -0.70
C LEU A 304 -14.48 11.69 -1.02
N PHE A 305 -13.99 10.66 -1.70
CA PHE A 305 -14.76 9.48 -2.03
C PHE A 305 -14.08 8.25 -1.44
N ASP A 306 -14.86 7.32 -0.89
CA ASP A 306 -14.36 6.09 -0.27
C ASP A 306 -14.24 4.94 -1.29
N PHE A 307 -13.80 3.76 -0.85
CA PHE A 307 -13.72 2.57 -1.71
C PHE A 307 -15.07 1.88 -1.94
N ASN A 308 -16.14 2.32 -1.28
CA ASN A 308 -17.49 1.98 -1.70
C ASN A 308 -17.93 2.86 -2.88
N GLY A 309 -17.19 3.92 -3.20
CA GLY A 309 -17.50 4.90 -4.23
C GLY A 309 -18.43 6.00 -3.77
N GLU A 310 -18.75 6.03 -2.47
CA GLU A 310 -19.63 6.99 -1.84
C GLU A 310 -18.84 8.24 -1.44
N VAL A 311 -19.52 9.39 -1.34
CA VAL A 311 -18.90 10.60 -0.82
C VAL A 311 -18.75 10.46 0.70
N VAL A 312 -17.54 10.72 1.21
CA VAL A 312 -17.29 10.84 2.64
C VAL A 312 -17.94 12.15 3.11
N SER A 313 -19.22 12.07 3.47
CA SER A 313 -20.06 13.21 3.82
C SER A 313 -19.58 13.85 5.13
N THR A 314 -19.78 15.16 5.28
CA THR A 314 -19.23 15.89 6.42
C THR A 314 -19.93 15.63 7.73
N GLU A 315 -21.24 15.37 7.70
CA GLU A 315 -22.05 15.24 8.91
C GLU A 315 -21.85 13.88 9.61
N GLU A 316 -21.56 12.83 8.85
CA GLU A 316 -21.43 11.47 9.38
C GLU A 316 -19.96 11.05 9.61
N PHE A 317 -19.01 11.62 8.86
CA PHE A 317 -17.62 11.14 8.86
C PHE A 317 -16.63 12.12 9.48
N ILE A 318 -16.79 13.44 9.27
CA ILE A 318 -15.80 14.43 9.72
C ILE A 318 -16.06 14.76 11.19
N LYS A 319 -15.06 14.51 12.02
CA LYS A 319 -15.04 14.90 13.43
C LYS A 319 -14.72 16.39 13.58
N THR A 320 -13.64 16.83 12.92
CA THR A 320 -13.21 18.24 12.93
C THR A 320 -12.50 18.59 11.63
N ALA A 321 -12.68 19.83 11.18
CA ALA A 321 -11.86 20.42 10.12
C ALA A 321 -11.22 21.71 10.67
N THR A 322 -9.90 21.82 10.59
CA THR A 322 -9.13 22.95 11.11
C THR A 322 -8.20 23.51 10.04
N VAL A 323 -7.83 24.77 10.18
CA VAL A 323 -6.87 25.42 9.28
C VAL A 323 -5.73 25.98 10.10
N LYS A 324 -4.51 25.55 9.79
CA LYS A 324 -3.27 25.94 10.47
C LYS A 324 -2.46 26.90 9.60
N ASN A 325 -1.53 27.62 10.22
CA ASN A 325 -0.59 28.53 9.55
C ASN A 325 -1.26 29.66 8.77
N VAL A 326 -2.32 30.23 9.33
CA VAL A 326 -3.11 31.29 8.70
C VAL A 326 -3.27 32.47 9.66
N GLU A 327 -3.20 33.68 9.09
CA GLU A 327 -3.54 34.94 9.79
C GLU A 327 -5.03 35.23 9.72
N LEU A 328 -5.66 34.86 8.61
CA LEU A 328 -7.08 35.07 8.34
C LEU A 328 -7.65 33.82 7.68
N VAL A 329 -8.87 33.42 8.06
CA VAL A 329 -9.55 32.28 7.46
C VAL A 329 -11.06 32.47 7.45
N SER A 330 -11.68 32.20 6.30
CA SER A 330 -13.13 32.08 6.19
C SER A 330 -13.65 30.78 6.81
N THR A 331 -14.96 30.62 6.95
CA THR A 331 -15.56 29.41 7.52
C THR A 331 -15.15 28.14 6.75
N VAL A 332 -14.55 27.17 7.47
CA VAL A 332 -14.06 25.90 6.89
C VAL A 332 -15.18 25.08 6.22
N HIS A 333 -16.43 25.22 6.67
CA HIS A 333 -17.61 24.59 6.05
C HIS A 333 -17.79 24.94 4.58
N ARG A 334 -17.27 26.08 4.12
CA ARG A 334 -17.30 26.46 2.70
C ARG A 334 -16.58 25.45 1.81
N LEU A 335 -15.58 24.73 2.33
CA LEU A 335 -14.90 23.67 1.58
C LEU A 335 -15.83 22.50 1.22
N PHE A 336 -16.89 22.30 1.99
CA PHE A 336 -17.70 21.09 1.92
C PHE A 336 -19.14 21.32 1.46
N ARG A 337 -19.52 22.57 1.24
CA ARG A 337 -20.87 22.93 0.78
C ARG A 337 -21.30 22.15 -0.48
N PRO A 338 -22.59 21.86 -0.67
CA PRO A 338 -23.07 21.13 -1.84
C PRO A 338 -22.76 21.85 -3.16
N ASN A 339 -23.05 23.15 -3.26
CA ASN A 339 -22.83 23.93 -4.48
C ASN A 339 -21.42 24.53 -4.52
N LYS A 340 -20.52 23.91 -5.29
CA LYS A 340 -19.13 24.37 -5.49
C LYS A 340 -18.95 25.14 -6.79
N ASN A 341 -20.01 25.27 -7.60
CA ASN A 341 -19.98 25.91 -8.90
C ASN A 341 -20.36 27.40 -8.79
N THR A 342 -19.43 28.19 -8.26
CA THR A 342 -19.63 29.62 -8.02
C THR A 342 -18.39 30.41 -8.40
N LYS A 343 -18.60 31.69 -8.72
CA LYS A 343 -17.54 32.69 -8.83
C LYS A 343 -17.61 33.74 -7.71
N ASP A 344 -18.66 33.68 -6.88
CA ASP A 344 -18.82 34.58 -5.75
C ASP A 344 -17.80 34.25 -4.66
N ILE A 345 -16.89 35.19 -4.43
CA ILE A 345 -15.83 35.09 -3.43
C ILE A 345 -16.40 34.94 -2.01
N SER A 346 -17.62 35.45 -1.76
CA SER A 346 -18.31 35.34 -0.48
C SER A 346 -18.70 33.90 -0.14
N GLU A 347 -18.80 33.02 -1.13
CA GLU A 347 -19.10 31.59 -0.94
C GLU A 347 -17.83 30.73 -0.89
N MET A 348 -16.67 31.25 -1.31
CA MET A 348 -15.43 30.49 -1.41
C MET A 348 -14.71 30.35 -0.07
N PHE A 349 -13.95 29.27 0.07
CA PHE A 349 -12.99 29.17 1.15
C PHE A 349 -11.76 30.02 0.82
N ILE A 350 -11.45 30.96 1.70
CA ILE A 350 -10.30 31.86 1.59
C ILE A 350 -9.51 31.79 2.89
N CYS A 351 -8.19 31.78 2.76
CA CYS A 351 -7.30 32.01 3.88
C CYS A 351 -6.08 32.84 3.47
N LYS A 352 -5.52 33.56 4.43
CA LYS A 352 -4.25 34.28 4.30
C LYS A 352 -3.18 33.54 5.09
N ASN A 353 -2.05 33.21 4.47
CA ASN A 353 -0.99 32.50 5.17
C ASN A 353 -0.29 33.39 6.21
N THR A 354 0.26 32.76 7.25
CA THR A 354 1.22 33.42 8.14
C THR A 354 2.56 33.58 7.45
N SER A 355 3.19 34.73 7.62
CA SER A 355 4.53 35.03 7.07
C SER A 355 5.50 33.85 7.24
N GLY A 356 6.00 33.31 6.12
CA GLY A 356 6.96 32.19 6.08
C GLY A 356 6.36 30.77 6.10
N ASN A 357 5.10 30.59 6.50
CA ASN A 357 4.45 29.29 6.57
C ASN A 357 3.38 29.11 5.47
N LYS A 358 3.07 27.85 5.16
CA LYS A 358 2.06 27.48 4.16
C LYS A 358 0.76 27.06 4.85
N PRO A 359 -0.42 27.56 4.41
CA PRO A 359 -1.68 27.16 4.99
C PRO A 359 -1.88 25.66 4.90
N GLU A 360 -2.41 25.07 5.95
CA GLU A 360 -2.70 23.65 6.00
C GLU A 360 -4.13 23.43 6.47
N ILE A 361 -4.95 22.78 5.64
CA ILE A 361 -6.29 22.35 6.01
C ILE A 361 -6.19 20.91 6.52
N VAL A 362 -6.62 20.65 7.75
CA VAL A 362 -6.56 19.33 8.39
C VAL A 362 -7.98 18.84 8.68
N ILE A 363 -8.30 17.64 8.21
CA ILE A 363 -9.60 16.99 8.41
C ILE A 363 -9.38 15.71 9.22
N GLU A 364 -10.02 15.63 10.39
CA GLU A 364 -10.03 14.44 11.25
C GLU A 364 -11.38 13.72 11.10
N PHE A 365 -11.35 12.39 10.98
CA PHE A 365 -12.57 11.57 10.86
C PHE A 365 -12.95 10.94 12.21
N TYR A 366 -14.25 10.69 12.46
CA TYR A 366 -14.71 9.99 13.65
C TYR A 366 -14.16 8.56 13.74
N LYS A 367 -14.14 7.87 12.60
CA LYS A 367 -13.53 6.54 12.44
C LYS A 367 -12.57 6.57 11.25
N PRO A 368 -11.45 5.82 11.29
CA PRO A 368 -10.63 5.68 10.11
C PRO A 368 -11.47 5.23 8.90
N CYS A 369 -11.28 5.87 7.76
CA CYS A 369 -11.99 5.53 6.52
C CYS A 369 -11.01 5.37 5.36
N THR A 370 -11.46 4.75 4.28
CA THR A 370 -10.65 4.64 3.06
C THR A 370 -10.91 5.84 2.13
N ILE A 371 -9.91 6.28 1.38
CA ILE A 371 -10.09 7.34 0.36
C ILE A 371 -9.61 6.82 -0.99
N SER A 372 -10.51 6.75 -1.96
CA SER A 372 -10.26 6.26 -3.33
C SER A 372 -10.05 7.39 -4.34
N MET A 373 -10.67 8.55 -4.13
CA MET A 373 -10.52 9.72 -4.98
C MET A 373 -10.71 11.03 -4.20
N ILE A 374 -9.89 12.03 -4.50
CA ILE A 374 -9.99 13.39 -3.99
C ILE A 374 -10.34 14.32 -5.15
N ARG A 375 -11.36 15.16 -4.97
CA ARG A 375 -11.78 16.19 -5.93
C ARG A 375 -11.49 17.56 -5.36
N ILE A 376 -10.68 18.36 -6.04
CA ILE A 376 -10.36 19.73 -5.64
C ILE A 376 -11.00 20.69 -6.63
N TRP A 377 -11.82 21.59 -6.09
CA TRP A 377 -12.44 22.70 -6.79
C TRP A 377 -11.65 23.95 -6.44
N ASN A 378 -10.91 24.46 -7.41
CA ASN A 378 -10.04 25.60 -7.20
C ASN A 378 -10.85 26.90 -7.12
N GLY A 379 -10.28 27.95 -6.52
CA GLY A 379 -10.88 29.29 -6.51
C GLY A 379 -11.21 29.75 -7.94
N ASN A 380 -12.39 30.34 -8.13
CA ASN A 380 -12.91 30.72 -9.46
C ASN A 380 -13.43 32.16 -9.48
N SER A 381 -12.80 33.05 -8.72
CA SER A 381 -13.06 34.48 -8.79
C SER A 381 -12.61 35.01 -10.16
N ASP A 382 -13.37 35.97 -10.70
CA ASP A 382 -13.01 36.78 -11.87
C ASP A 382 -12.22 38.03 -11.49
N GLU A 383 -12.20 38.40 -10.21
CA GLU A 383 -11.49 39.57 -9.67
C GLU A 383 -10.05 39.24 -9.27
N TYR A 384 -9.82 38.05 -8.68
CA TYR A 384 -8.53 37.66 -8.12
C TYR A 384 -8.09 36.27 -8.60
N ASP A 385 -6.78 36.09 -8.75
CA ASP A 385 -6.15 34.83 -9.18
C ASP A 385 -5.40 34.12 -8.03
N ASN A 386 -5.97 34.22 -6.83
CA ASN A 386 -5.46 33.62 -5.60
C ASN A 386 -5.80 32.12 -5.48
N GLY A 387 -6.24 31.48 -6.58
CA GLY A 387 -6.45 30.05 -6.64
C GLY A 387 -5.15 29.27 -6.38
N VAL A 388 -5.27 28.11 -5.75
CA VAL A 388 -4.12 27.26 -5.41
C VAL A 388 -3.51 26.68 -6.69
N SER A 389 -2.21 26.83 -6.90
CA SER A 389 -1.51 26.29 -8.06
C SER A 389 -0.80 24.97 -7.75
N ARG A 390 -0.32 24.77 -6.52
CA ARG A 390 0.36 23.55 -6.07
C ARG A 390 -0.09 23.17 -4.66
N ILE A 391 -0.39 21.89 -4.46
CA ILE A 391 -0.85 21.36 -3.17
C ILE A 391 -0.09 20.09 -2.82
N GLN A 392 0.12 19.86 -1.52
CA GLN A 392 0.59 18.59 -0.96
C GLN A 392 -0.54 17.98 -0.13
N ILE A 393 -0.72 16.67 -0.25
CA ILE A 393 -1.72 15.89 0.48
C ILE A 393 -0.98 14.85 1.30
N THR A 394 -1.23 14.86 2.60
CA THR A 394 -0.66 13.94 3.56
C THR A 394 -1.79 13.20 4.29
N VAL A 395 -1.60 11.92 4.57
CA VAL A 395 -2.52 11.13 5.40
C VAL A 395 -1.81 10.67 6.66
N ASN A 396 -2.56 10.57 7.76
CA ASN A 396 -2.06 10.13 9.08
C ASN A 396 -0.74 10.83 9.46
N GLN A 397 -0.72 12.16 9.29
CA GLN A 397 0.36 13.11 9.62
C GLN A 397 1.67 13.00 8.83
N ASN A 398 2.12 11.80 8.46
CA ASN A 398 3.48 11.62 7.91
C ASN A 398 3.54 10.95 6.54
N ASN A 399 2.41 10.48 5.99
CA ASN A 399 2.42 9.82 4.69
C ASN A 399 1.99 10.78 3.57
N SER A 400 2.96 11.40 2.89
CA SER A 400 2.69 12.27 1.74
C SER A 400 2.31 11.43 0.52
N ILE A 401 1.01 11.39 0.21
CA ILE A 401 0.46 10.58 -0.89
C ILE A 401 0.40 11.33 -2.22
N TRP A 402 0.45 12.66 -2.21
CA TRP A 402 0.35 13.44 -3.45
C TRP A 402 0.96 14.84 -3.32
N ARG A 403 1.77 15.28 -4.27
CA ARG A 403 2.32 16.65 -4.31
C ARG A 403 2.54 17.11 -5.76
N ARG A 404 1.58 17.84 -6.33
CA ARG A 404 1.67 18.32 -7.72
C ARG A 404 0.90 19.63 -7.93
N LYS A 405 0.94 20.15 -9.16
CA LYS A 405 0.11 21.27 -9.59
C LYS A 405 -1.34 20.85 -9.78
N ILE A 406 -2.26 21.74 -9.46
CA ILE A 406 -3.70 21.57 -9.75
C ILE A 406 -4.13 22.54 -10.85
N LYS A 407 -5.26 22.25 -11.49
CA LYS A 407 -5.78 23.07 -12.59
C LYS A 407 -6.23 24.44 -12.08
N LYS A 408 -5.92 25.47 -12.87
CA LYS A 408 -6.42 26.84 -12.68
C LYS A 408 -7.87 26.96 -13.17
N SER A 409 -8.72 27.68 -12.45
CA SER A 409 -10.07 28.03 -12.90
C SER A 409 -10.06 29.22 -13.88
N LYS A 410 -11.20 29.57 -14.48
CA LYS A 410 -11.29 30.61 -15.53
C LYS A 410 -12.09 31.86 -15.14
N GLY A 411 -12.54 31.98 -13.89
CA GLY A 411 -13.43 33.06 -13.44
C GLY A 411 -14.84 32.95 -14.05
N LYS A 412 -15.23 31.76 -14.53
CA LYS A 412 -16.52 31.53 -15.21
C LYS A 412 -17.18 30.27 -14.66
N VAL A 413 -18.50 30.35 -14.47
CA VAL A 413 -19.33 29.22 -14.03
C VAL A 413 -19.52 28.20 -15.16
N PRO A 414 -19.81 28.61 -16.42
CA PRO A 414 -19.84 27.67 -17.53
C PRO A 414 -18.49 27.00 -17.75
N GLY A 415 -18.48 25.66 -17.85
CA GLY A 415 -17.27 24.87 -18.10
C GLY A 415 -16.39 24.65 -16.86
N MET A 416 -16.79 25.11 -15.65
CA MET A 416 -15.98 24.96 -14.43
C MET A 416 -15.55 23.50 -14.16
N LYS A 417 -16.38 22.53 -14.56
CA LYS A 417 -16.13 21.08 -14.43
C LYS A 417 -14.82 20.62 -15.08
N GLU A 418 -14.36 21.32 -16.12
CA GLU A 418 -13.12 21.01 -16.85
C GLU A 418 -11.85 21.37 -16.04
N PHE A 419 -11.98 22.35 -15.14
CA PHE A 419 -10.91 22.88 -14.30
C PHE A 419 -10.86 22.23 -12.90
N VAL A 420 -11.76 21.28 -12.63
CA VAL A 420 -11.71 20.48 -11.41
C VAL A 420 -10.55 19.48 -11.50
N THR A 421 -9.77 19.39 -10.43
CA THR A 421 -8.68 18.42 -10.31
C THR A 421 -9.18 17.18 -9.60
N LYS A 422 -9.04 16.01 -10.24
CA LYS A 422 -9.39 14.70 -9.68
C LYS A 422 -8.12 13.91 -9.45
N ILE A 423 -7.90 13.48 -8.21
CA ILE A 423 -6.74 12.71 -7.79
C ILE A 423 -7.24 11.32 -7.43
N TRP A 424 -6.90 10.33 -8.24
CA TRP A 424 -7.27 8.94 -8.00
C TRP A 424 -6.19 8.26 -7.17
N LEU A 425 -6.62 7.61 -6.07
CA LEU A 425 -5.77 6.78 -5.20
C LEU A 425 -6.02 5.28 -5.44
N THR A 426 -6.77 4.95 -6.49
CA THR A 426 -7.07 3.60 -6.93
C THR A 426 -7.12 3.55 -8.46
N ASP A 427 -6.72 2.42 -9.03
CA ASP A 427 -6.81 2.11 -10.46
C ASP A 427 -7.97 1.17 -10.82
N VAL A 428 -8.81 0.76 -9.85
CA VAL A 428 -9.95 -0.14 -10.07
C VAL A 428 -10.96 0.47 -11.05
N PRO A 429 -11.14 -0.09 -12.26
CA PRO A 429 -11.99 0.53 -13.29
C PRO A 429 -13.48 0.60 -12.91
N SER A 430 -14.00 -0.44 -12.26
CA SER A 430 -15.40 -0.52 -11.82
C SER A 430 -15.71 0.57 -10.78
N LEU A 431 -14.83 0.73 -9.79
CA LEU A 431 -14.93 1.77 -8.77
C LEU A 431 -14.80 3.17 -9.38
N ARG A 432 -13.85 3.39 -10.30
CA ARG A 432 -13.72 4.66 -11.04
C ARG A 432 -15.00 5.02 -11.78
N LYS A 433 -15.64 4.05 -12.45
CA LYS A 433 -16.92 4.24 -13.15
C LYS A 433 -18.06 4.55 -12.18
N LYS A 434 -18.12 3.86 -11.03
CA LYS A 434 -19.11 4.13 -9.97
C LYS A 434 -18.96 5.56 -9.44
N ILE A 435 -17.75 5.96 -9.04
CA ILE A 435 -17.45 7.30 -8.53
C ILE A 435 -17.76 8.37 -9.57
N GLN A 436 -17.40 8.17 -10.84
CA GLN A 436 -17.74 9.12 -11.90
C GLN A 436 -19.26 9.32 -12.05
N THR A 437 -20.04 8.27 -11.84
CA THR A 437 -21.51 8.31 -11.89
C THR A 437 -22.07 9.02 -10.66
N GLN A 438 -21.52 8.76 -9.49
CA GLN A 438 -21.94 9.38 -8.24
C GLN A 438 -21.55 10.84 -8.13
N ALA A 439 -20.31 11.18 -8.49
CA ALA A 439 -19.81 12.55 -8.59
C ALA A 439 -20.66 13.41 -9.53
N ARG A 440 -21.46 12.80 -10.43
CA ARG A 440 -22.43 13.51 -11.27
C ARG A 440 -23.62 14.10 -10.52
N LYS A 441 -23.98 13.52 -9.38
CA LYS A 441 -25.09 13.99 -8.54
C LYS A 441 -24.73 15.24 -7.73
N TYR A 442 -23.43 15.46 -7.52
CA TYR A 442 -22.88 16.56 -6.72
C TYR A 442 -22.24 17.64 -7.62
N TRP A 443 -22.91 18.00 -8.72
CA TRP A 443 -22.52 19.06 -9.65
C TRP A 443 -23.45 20.25 -9.58
#